data_AF-A0A951VK54-F1
#
_entry.id   AF-A0A951VK54-F1
#
_cell.length_a   1.000
_cell.length_b   1.000
_cell.length_c   1.000
_cell.angle_alpha   90.00
_cell.angle_beta   90.00
_cell.angle_gamma   90.00
#
_symmetry.space_group_name_H-M   'P 1'
#
loop_
_entity.id
_entity.type
_entity.pdbx_description
1 polymer ?
#
loop_
_entity_poly.entity_id
_entity_poly.type
_entity_poly.pdbx_seq_one_letter_code
_entity_poly.pdbx_strand_id
1 'polypeptide(L)'
;MSEEKKSVENFENEIKLMDLIYTDMIEALHQRPDENDIEAIRLYIDNIRGVFNRTIFRITEIKNNLQKDQKLKHETWNPPA
;
A
#
# COMPACT_ATOMS: atom_id res chain seq x y z
N MET A 1 -10.06 23.95 2.25
CA MET A 1 -9.09 23.31 3.16
C MET A 1 -7.70 23.69 2.70
N SER A 2 -6.77 23.99 3.61
CA SER A 2 -5.39 24.35 3.23
C SER A 2 -4.67 23.15 2.60
N GLU A 3 -3.80 23.39 1.62
CA GLU A 3 -3.06 22.36 0.90
C GLU A 3 -2.18 21.49 1.82
N GLU A 4 -1.65 22.08 2.88
CA GLU A 4 -0.89 21.37 3.92
C GLU A 4 -1.73 20.30 4.64
N LYS A 5 -3.00 20.58 4.96
CA LYS A 5 -3.87 19.60 5.63
C LYS A 5 -4.15 18.39 4.75
N LYS A 6 -4.33 18.62 3.44
CA LYS A 6 -4.54 17.56 2.46
C LYS A 6 -3.29 16.67 2.27
N SER A 7 -2.10 17.26 2.35
CA SER A 7 -0.82 16.52 2.30
C SER A 7 -0.64 15.63 3.53
N VAL A 8 -0.95 16.14 4.74
CA VAL A 8 -0.88 15.36 5.98
C VAL A 8 -1.86 14.19 5.97
N GLU A 9 -3.12 14.42 5.53
CA GLU A 9 -4.11 13.35 5.40
C GLU A 9 -3.69 12.26 4.41
N ASN A 10 -3.06 12.63 3.27
CA ASN A 10 -2.53 11.67 2.31
C ASN A 10 -1.42 10.80 2.92
N PHE A 11 -0.48 11.42 3.64
CA PHE A 11 0.62 10.71 4.29
C PHE A 11 0.13 9.72 5.35
N GLU A 12 -0.81 10.13 6.22
CA GLU A 12 -1.41 9.22 7.21
C GLU A 12 -2.15 8.05 6.55
N ASN A 13 -2.81 8.28 5.42
CA ASN A 13 -3.48 7.23 4.67
C ASN A 13 -2.49 6.24 4.04
N GLU A 14 -1.37 6.72 3.51
CA GLU A 14 -0.31 5.86 2.98
C GLU A 14 0.29 4.96 4.06
N ILE A 15 0.54 5.49 5.26
CA ILE A 15 0.98 4.69 6.42
C ILE A 15 -0.04 3.60 6.75
N LYS A 16 -1.33 3.94 6.84
CA LYS A 16 -2.39 2.95 7.08
C LYS A 16 -2.42 1.85 6.02
N LEU A 17 -2.23 2.20 4.75
CA LEU A 17 -2.17 1.22 3.67
C LEU A 17 -0.96 0.28 3.82
N MET A 18 0.19 0.80 4.27
CA MET A 18 1.38 0.00 4.57
C MET A 18 1.15 -0.94 5.77
N ASP A 19 0.52 -0.46 6.85
CA ASP A 19 0.20 -1.27 8.02
C ASP A 19 -0.77 -2.42 7.67
N LEU A 20 -1.74 -2.16 6.79
CA LEU A 20 -2.66 -3.18 6.28
C LEU A 20 -1.94 -4.23 5.42
N ILE A 21 -0.96 -3.83 4.60
CA ILE A 21 -0.11 -4.79 3.87
C ILE A 21 0.65 -5.67 4.85
N TYR A 22 1.31 -5.06 5.85
CA TYR A 22 2.08 -5.79 6.84
C TYR A 22 1.22 -6.79 7.61
N THR A 23 0.04 -6.35 8.07
CA THR A 23 -0.90 -7.21 8.81
C THR A 23 -1.36 -8.39 7.97
N ASP A 24 -1.80 -8.15 6.72
CA ASP A 24 -2.21 -9.23 5.80
C ASP A 24 -1.07 -10.25 5.58
N MET A 25 0.18 -9.79 5.47
CA MET A 25 1.35 -10.67 5.29
C MET A 25 1.66 -11.51 6.53
N ILE A 26 1.55 -10.93 7.72
CA ILE A 26 1.75 -11.66 8.98
C ILE A 26 0.65 -12.70 9.20
N GLU A 27 -0.62 -12.33 8.96
CA GLU A 27 -1.75 -13.26 9.05
C GLU A 27 -1.59 -14.42 8.07
N ALA A 28 -1.20 -14.12 6.83
CA ALA A 28 -0.87 -15.13 5.83
C ALA A 28 0.20 -16.11 6.34
N LEU A 29 1.30 -15.63 6.91
CA LEU A 29 2.35 -16.50 7.44
C LEU A 29 1.85 -17.39 8.59
N HIS A 30 1.01 -16.87 9.48
CA HIS A 30 0.44 -17.63 10.60
C HIS A 30 -0.58 -18.69 10.16
N GLN A 31 -1.17 -18.55 8.97
CA GLN A 31 -2.14 -19.51 8.42
C GLN A 31 -1.48 -20.68 7.69
N ARG A 32 -0.15 -20.83 7.75
CA ARG A 32 0.57 -21.92 7.08
C ARG A 32 0.03 -23.29 7.57
N PRO A 33 -0.50 -24.12 6.66
CA PRO A 33 -1.06 -25.43 7.02
C PRO A 33 0.03 -26.47 7.22
N ASP A 34 -0.37 -27.64 7.74
CA ASP A 34 0.47 -28.84 7.76
C ASP A 34 0.85 -29.23 6.32
N GLU A 35 2.13 -29.55 6.10
CA GLU A 35 2.67 -29.90 4.79
C GLU A 35 2.15 -31.25 4.27
N ASN A 36 1.56 -32.07 5.13
CA ASN A 36 0.97 -33.34 4.76
C ASN A 36 -0.51 -33.21 4.34
N ASP A 37 -1.14 -32.06 4.58
CA ASP A 37 -2.53 -31.78 4.18
C ASP A 37 -2.57 -31.02 2.85
N ILE A 38 -2.66 -31.78 1.75
CA ILE A 38 -2.64 -31.24 0.38
C ILE A 38 -3.79 -30.27 0.13
N GLU A 39 -4.99 -30.53 0.67
CA GLU A 39 -6.14 -29.66 0.44
C GLU A 39 -6.00 -28.35 1.23
N ALA A 40 -5.49 -28.42 2.46
CA ALA A 40 -5.18 -27.21 3.23
C ALA A 40 -4.09 -26.36 2.55
N ILE A 41 -3.04 -26.99 1.99
CA ILE A 41 -2.01 -26.29 1.20
C ILE A 41 -2.61 -25.60 -0.02
N ARG A 42 -3.51 -26.28 -0.74
CA ARG A 42 -4.15 -25.70 -1.91
C ARG A 42 -4.98 -24.46 -1.54
N LEU A 43 -5.81 -24.55 -0.51
CA LEU A 43 -6.59 -23.42 -0.01
C LEU A 43 -5.69 -22.28 0.46
N TYR A 44 -4.60 -22.61 1.15
CA TYR A 44 -3.60 -21.65 1.57
C TYR A 44 -2.99 -20.90 0.38
N ILE A 45 -2.58 -21.59 -0.69
CA ILE A 45 -2.03 -20.96 -1.90
C ILE A 45 -3.04 -20.01 -2.55
N ASP A 46 -4.31 -20.40 -2.64
CA ASP A 46 -5.35 -19.54 -3.21
C ASP A 46 -5.59 -18.29 -2.35
N ASN A 47 -5.56 -18.42 -1.02
CA ASN A 47 -5.65 -17.28 -0.10
C ASN A 47 -4.43 -16.35 -0.23
N ILE A 48 -3.22 -16.90 -0.35
CA ILE A 48 -1.98 -16.15 -0.56
C ILE A 48 -2.03 -15.34 -1.86
N ARG A 49 -2.58 -15.90 -2.94
CA ARG A 49 -2.81 -15.14 -4.17
C ARG A 49 -3.72 -13.93 -3.95
N GLY A 50 -4.77 -14.09 -3.14
CA GLY A 50 -5.63 -12.99 -2.73
C GLY A 50 -4.88 -11.88 -1.97
N VAL A 51 -4.04 -12.26 -1.01
CA VAL A 51 -3.17 -11.34 -0.25
C VAL A 51 -2.21 -10.59 -1.18
N PHE A 52 -1.57 -11.29 -2.12
CA PHE A 52 -0.67 -10.65 -3.09
C PHE A 52 -1.39 -9.65 -3.99
N ASN A 53 -2.57 -10.01 -4.49
CA ASN A 53 -3.37 -9.09 -5.31
C ASN A 53 -3.71 -7.81 -4.54
N ARG A 54 -4.22 -7.93 -3.31
CA ARG A 54 -4.51 -6.75 -2.46
C ARG A 54 -3.27 -5.92 -2.19
N THR A 55 -2.13 -6.57 -1.95
CA THR A 55 -0.84 -5.91 -1.73
C THR A 55 -0.43 -5.07 -2.94
N ILE A 56 -0.50 -5.64 -4.15
CA ILE A 56 -0.19 -4.92 -5.40
C ILE A 56 -1.08 -3.69 -5.56
N PHE A 57 -2.38 -3.81 -5.30
CA PHE A 57 -3.31 -2.68 -5.40
C PHE A 57 -2.96 -1.56 -4.42
N ARG A 58 -2.74 -1.88 -3.14
CA ARG A 58 -2.38 -0.90 -2.10
C ARG A 58 -1.05 -0.21 -2.39
N ILE A 59 -0.03 -0.95 -2.84
CA ILE A 59 1.26 -0.39 -3.26
C ILE A 59 1.09 0.57 -4.45
N THR A 60 0.27 0.17 -5.42
CA THR A 60 -0.01 1.01 -6.60
C THR A 60 -0.68 2.32 -6.20
N GLU A 61 -1.63 2.27 -5.26
CA GLU A 61 -2.30 3.45 -4.72
C GLU A 61 -1.32 4.40 -4.02
N ILE A 62 -0.49 3.88 -3.11
CA ILE A 62 0.57 4.65 -2.44
C ILE A 62 1.47 5.32 -3.48
N LYS A 63 1.97 4.54 -4.45
CA LYS A 63 2.87 5.07 -5.50
C LYS A 63 2.20 6.19 -6.30
N ASN A 64 0.93 6.03 -6.66
CA ASN A 64 0.19 7.03 -7.41
C ASN A 64 0.01 8.32 -6.61
N ASN A 65 -0.21 8.23 -5.30
CA ASN A 65 -0.35 9.40 -4.44
C ASN A 65 0.98 10.16 -4.31
N LEU A 66 2.08 9.47 -4.02
CA LEU A 66 3.43 10.04 -3.98
C LEU A 66 3.84 10.71 -5.31
N GLN A 67 3.46 10.12 -6.45
CA GLN A 67 3.76 10.69 -7.77
C GLN A 67 2.92 11.94 -8.12
N LYS A 68 1.68 12.03 -7.62
CA LYS A 68 0.87 13.24 -7.78
C LYS A 68 1.52 14.42 -7.06
N ASP A 69 2.06 14.18 -5.88
CA ASP A 69 2.72 15.21 -5.08
C ASP A 69 4.05 15.67 -5.71
N GLN A 70 4.74 14.80 -6.46
CA GLN A 70 5.96 15.15 -7.18
C GLN A 70 5.74 16.18 -8.31
N LYS A 71 4.60 16.12 -9.03
CA LYS A 71 4.32 17.01 -10.17
C LYS A 71 4.07 18.47 -9.77
N LEU A 72 3.73 18.73 -8.50
CA LEU A 72 3.41 20.07 -8.02
C LEU A 72 4.65 20.92 -7.68
N LYS A 73 5.85 20.33 -7.65
CA LYS A 73 7.12 21.03 -7.34
C LYS A 73 7.78 21.68 -8.57
N HIS A 74 7.02 22.31 -9.46
CA HIS A 74 7.59 23.25 -10.41
C HIS A 74 7.50 24.65 -9.80
N GLU A 75 8.51 25.02 -9.03
CA GLU A 75 8.67 26.39 -8.54
C GLU A 75 8.78 27.31 -9.76
N THR A 76 7.74 28.11 -10.03
CA THR A 76 7.83 29.23 -10.97
C THR A 76 8.70 30.30 -10.33
N TRP A 77 10.00 30.23 -10.62
CA TRP A 77 10.95 31.30 -10.33
C TRP A 77 10.45 32.61 -10.95
N ASN A 78 10.13 33.60 -10.11
CA ASN A 78 9.76 34.93 -10.55
C ASN A 78 10.94 35.88 -10.24
N PRO A 79 11.73 36.32 -11.25
CA PRO A 79 12.84 37.23 -11.00
C PRO A 79 12.32 38.58 -10.47
N PRO A 80 13.04 39.24 -9.54
CA PRO A 80 12.63 40.54 -9.01
C PRO A 80 12.66 41.62 -10.11
N ALA A 81 11.68 42.53 -10.04
CA ALA A 81 11.46 43.64 -10.97
C ALA A 81 12.55 44.71 -10.92
#